data_AF-A0A962PY25-F1
#
_entry.id   AF-A0A962PY25-F1
#
_cell.length_a   1.000
_cell.length_b   1.000
_cell.length_c   1.000
_cell.angle_alpha   90.00
_cell.angle_beta   90.00
_cell.angle_gamma   90.00
#
_symmetry.space_group_name_H-M   'P 1'
#
loop_
_entity.id
_entity.type
_entity.pdbx_description
1 polymer ?
#
loop_
_entity_poly.entity_id
_entity_poly.type
_entity_poly.pdbx_seq_one_letter_code
_entity_poly.pdbx_strand_id
1 'polypeptide(L)'
;MLKLKPELTLPTVGPTGFEPPMSEEETAIQGIVHQFAKNVLRPVGAELDRMTAEQVCAPGSPFWSVFEESAKLGLEPDFFKQFEPEIGIRLESI
;
A
#
# COMPACT_ATOMS: atom_id res chain seq x y z
N MET A 1 -38.85 18.69 17.60
CA MET A 1 -38.23 19.24 16.37
C MET A 1 -36.81 18.69 16.27
N LEU A 2 -36.45 18.05 15.17
CA LEU A 2 -35.07 17.57 14.93
C LEU A 2 -34.16 18.78 14.65
N LYS A 3 -33.05 18.92 15.38
CA LYS A 3 -32.01 19.90 15.04
C LYS A 3 -31.13 19.33 13.93
N LEU A 4 -31.25 19.89 12.72
CA LEU A 4 -30.37 19.56 11.61
C LEU A 4 -29.07 20.38 11.75
N LYS A 5 -27.92 19.74 11.49
CA LYS A 5 -26.65 20.47 11.36
C LYS A 5 -26.60 21.17 10.00
N PRO A 6 -26.04 22.40 9.92
CA PRO A 6 -25.90 23.12 8.66
C PRO A 6 -24.86 22.48 7.73
N GLU A 7 -23.95 21.67 8.27
CA GLU A 7 -22.86 21.02 7.55
C GLU A 7 -22.77 19.53 7.88
N LEU A 8 -22.48 18.73 6.85
CA LEU A 8 -22.22 17.31 6.95
C LEU A 8 -20.74 17.09 7.25
N THR A 9 -20.40 16.69 8.47
CA THR A 9 -19.06 16.21 8.81
C THR A 9 -18.96 14.72 8.49
N LEU A 10 -18.27 14.36 7.42
CA LEU A 10 -18.00 12.97 7.10
C LEU A 10 -16.91 12.43 8.03
N PRO A 11 -17.03 11.18 8.53
CA PRO A 11 -15.93 10.54 9.25
C PRO A 11 -14.73 10.36 8.30
N THR A 12 -13.51 10.55 8.83
CA THR A 12 -12.33 10.06 8.12
C THR A 12 -12.38 8.54 8.19
N VAL A 13 -12.55 7.90 7.04
CA VAL A 13 -12.62 6.46 6.90
C VAL A 13 -11.37 5.99 6.17
N GLY A 14 -10.78 4.89 6.62
CA GLY A 14 -9.68 4.24 5.91
C GLY A 14 -10.14 3.68 4.54
N PRO A 15 -9.24 3.09 3.76
CA PRO A 15 -9.53 2.66 2.39
C PRO A 15 -10.72 1.71 2.24
N THR A 16 -10.97 0.84 3.23
CA THR A 16 -12.12 -0.08 3.26
C THR A 16 -13.26 0.43 4.15
N GLY A 17 -13.00 1.46 4.96
CA GLY A 17 -13.95 2.08 5.87
C GLY A 17 -14.18 1.33 7.18
N PHE A 18 -13.40 0.28 7.43
CA PHE A 18 -13.46 -0.54 8.64
C PHE A 18 -12.12 -0.56 9.40
N GLU A 19 -11.13 0.20 8.95
CA GLU A 19 -9.84 0.30 9.63
C GLU A 19 -9.99 1.00 10.98
N PRO A 20 -9.28 0.54 12.02
CA PRO A 20 -9.11 1.34 13.22
C PRO A 20 -8.42 2.66 12.85
N PRO A 21 -8.62 3.74 13.64
CA PRO A 21 -7.90 4.99 13.42
C PRO A 21 -6.40 4.72 13.32
N MET A 22 -5.83 5.12 12.18
CA MET A 22 -4.42 4.96 11.89
C MET A 22 -3.62 6.11 12.50
N SER A 23 -2.42 5.83 12.99
CA SER A 23 -1.47 6.87 13.37
C SER A 23 -0.97 7.63 12.14
N GLU A 24 -0.22 8.70 12.38
CA GLU A 24 0.41 9.46 11.30
C GLU A 24 1.44 8.60 10.55
N GLU A 25 2.24 7.82 11.28
CA GLU A 25 3.23 6.90 10.72
C GLU A 25 2.57 5.80 9.86
N GLU A 26 1.50 5.19 10.37
CA GLU A 26 0.72 4.19 9.64
C GLU A 26 0.12 4.77 8.36
N THR A 27 -0.44 5.98 8.44
CA THR A 27 -1.01 6.69 7.29
C THR A 27 0.06 7.03 6.26
N ALA A 28 1.25 7.43 6.70
CA ALA A 28 2.38 7.75 5.83
C ALA A 28 2.89 6.51 5.09
N ILE A 29 3.08 5.40 5.80
CA ILE A 29 3.52 4.12 5.21
C ILE A 29 2.46 3.59 4.23
N GLN A 30 1.18 3.60 4.60
CA GLN A 30 0.08 3.26 3.68
C GLN A 30 0.12 4.12 2.41
N GLY A 31 0.34 5.42 2.56
CA GLY A 31 0.45 6.36 1.45
C GLY A 31 1.59 5.99 0.49
N ILE A 32 2.77 5.66 1.02
CA ILE A 32 3.93 5.23 0.23
C ILE A 32 3.63 3.94 -0.54
N VAL A 33 3.06 2.92 0.12
CA VAL A 33 2.69 1.65 -0.51
C VAL A 33 1.62 1.86 -1.59
N HIS A 34 0.63 2.72 -1.34
CA HIS A 34 -0.36 3.08 -2.35
C HIS A 34 0.23 3.78 -3.58
N GLN A 35 1.21 4.68 -3.39
CA GLN A 35 1.91 5.31 -4.50
C GLN A 35 2.75 4.31 -5.28
N PHE A 36 3.46 3.41 -4.60
CA PHE A 36 4.17 2.30 -5.25
C PHE A 36 3.21 1.45 -6.09
N ALA A 37 2.06 1.06 -5.54
CA ALA A 37 1.06 0.30 -6.27
C ALA A 37 0.51 1.07 -7.47
N LYS A 38 0.28 2.38 -7.33
CA LYS A 38 -0.26 3.23 -8.41
C LYS A 38 0.73 3.45 -9.54
N ASN A 39 1.98 3.72 -9.19
CA ASN A 39 2.97 4.22 -10.14
C ASN A 39 3.88 3.11 -10.67
N VAL A 40 3.95 1.95 -10.00
CA VAL A 40 4.78 0.81 -10.39
C VAL A 40 3.93 -0.45 -10.66
N LEU A 41 3.23 -0.98 -9.65
CA LEU A 41 2.54 -2.28 -9.79
C LEU A 41 1.45 -2.28 -10.85
N ARG A 42 0.54 -1.30 -10.82
CA ARG A 42 -0.61 -1.26 -11.76
C ARG A 42 -0.16 -1.09 -13.22
N PRO A 43 0.78 -0.18 -13.56
CA PRO A 43 1.32 -0.08 -14.91
C PRO A 43 2.00 -1.36 -15.39
N VAL A 44 2.88 -1.95 -14.56
CA VAL A 44 3.55 -3.21 -14.92
C VAL A 44 2.54 -4.34 -15.08
N GLY A 45 1.59 -4.48 -14.15
CA GLY A 45 0.52 -5.47 -14.24
C GLY A 45 -0.27 -5.38 -15.53
N ALA A 46 -0.63 -4.17 -15.95
CA ALA A 46 -1.32 -3.97 -17.23
C ALA A 46 -0.47 -4.41 -18.44
N GLU A 47 0.86 -4.28 -18.39
CA GLU A 47 1.75 -4.82 -19.41
C GLU A 47 1.79 -6.35 -19.37
N LEU A 48 1.94 -6.92 -18.17
CA LEU A 48 1.96 -8.38 -17.96
C LEU A 48 0.67 -9.07 -18.39
N ASP A 49 -0.49 -8.43 -18.23
CA ASP A 49 -1.80 -8.96 -18.65
C ASP A 49 -1.88 -9.29 -20.16
N ARG A 50 -0.97 -8.70 -20.96
CA ARG A 50 -0.90 -8.92 -22.42
C ARG A 50 0.13 -9.96 -22.82
N MET A 51 0.89 -10.51 -21.87
CA MET A 51 1.98 -11.45 -22.09
C MET A 51 1.54 -12.90 -21.82
N THR A 52 2.18 -13.87 -22.47
CA THR A 52 2.04 -15.28 -22.09
C THR A 52 2.82 -15.58 -20.81
N ALA A 53 2.49 -16.69 -20.14
CA ALA A 53 3.22 -17.11 -18.94
C ALA A 53 4.73 -17.25 -19.19
N GLU A 54 5.13 -17.80 -20.34
CA GLU A 54 6.54 -17.96 -20.72
C GLU A 54 7.25 -16.61 -20.86
N GLN A 55 6.55 -15.61 -21.43
CA GLN A 55 7.08 -14.27 -21.58
C GLN A 55 7.21 -13.56 -20.22
N VAL A 56 6.23 -13.73 -19.33
CA VAL A 56 6.28 -13.17 -17.96
C VAL A 56 7.44 -13.73 -17.16
N CYS A 57 7.74 -15.02 -17.30
CA CYS A 57 8.86 -15.68 -16.60
C CYS A 57 10.23 -15.43 -17.25
N ALA A 58 10.28 -14.85 -18.45
CA ALA A 58 11.55 -14.61 -19.15
C ALA A 58 12.45 -13.63 -18.38
N PRO A 59 13.80 -13.74 -18.44
CA PRO A 59 14.70 -12.87 -17.69
C PRO A 59 14.57 -11.37 -17.98
N GLY A 60 14.09 -10.99 -19.18
CA GLY A 60 13.86 -9.59 -19.56
C GLY A 60 12.46 -9.07 -19.29
N SER A 61 11.62 -9.84 -18.58
CA SER A 61 10.25 -9.47 -18.27
C SER A 61 10.18 -8.27 -17.31
N PRO A 62 9.26 -7.32 -17.51
CA PRO A 62 9.03 -6.21 -16.58
C PRO A 62 8.52 -6.69 -15.21
N PHE A 63 8.12 -7.95 -15.08
CA PHE A 63 7.79 -8.56 -13.79
C PHE A 63 8.93 -8.41 -12.78
N TRP A 64 10.17 -8.61 -13.21
CA TRP A 64 11.33 -8.60 -12.31
C TRP A 64 11.69 -7.20 -11.81
N SER A 65 11.41 -6.15 -12.59
CA SER A 65 11.72 -4.76 -12.19
C SER A 65 10.88 -4.31 -11.00
N VAL A 66 9.72 -4.94 -10.76
CA VAL A 66 8.88 -4.66 -9.58
C VAL A 66 9.64 -4.91 -8.28
N PHE A 67 10.44 -5.97 -8.21
CA PHE A 67 11.18 -6.31 -6.99
C PHE A 67 12.34 -5.35 -6.73
N GLU A 68 12.97 -4.86 -7.79
CA GLU A 68 13.99 -3.82 -7.68
C GLU A 68 13.38 -2.51 -7.15
N GLU A 69 12.21 -2.12 -7.63
CA GLU A 69 11.49 -0.94 -7.12
C GLU A 69 10.95 -1.16 -5.70
N SER A 70 10.48 -2.36 -5.34
CA SER A 70 10.00 -2.65 -3.99
C SER A 70 11.12 -2.59 -2.96
N ALA A 71 12.31 -3.06 -3.31
CA ALA A 71 13.48 -3.00 -2.42
C ALA A 71 13.84 -1.56 -2.03
N LYS A 72 13.61 -0.58 -2.92
CA LYS A 72 13.85 0.85 -2.65
C LYS A 72 12.91 1.42 -1.59
N LEU A 73 11.78 0.77 -1.30
CA LEU A 73 10.88 1.21 -0.24
C LEU A 73 11.45 0.98 1.15
N GLY A 74 12.39 0.03 1.30
CA GLY A 74 13.01 -0.29 2.59
C GLY A 74 12.06 -0.92 3.62
N LEU A 75 10.91 -1.43 3.19
CA LEU A 75 9.89 -2.05 4.03
C LEU A 75 10.16 -3.55 4.25
N GLU A 76 11.40 -3.90 4.56
CA GLU A 76 11.79 -5.28 4.89
C GLU A 76 11.45 -5.59 6.37
N PRO A 77 11.33 -6.88 6.76
CA PRO A 77 10.97 -7.25 8.15
C PRO A 77 11.84 -6.59 9.22
N ASP A 78 13.12 -6.32 8.93
CA ASP A 78 14.01 -5.66 9.88
C ASP A 78 13.66 -4.18 10.13
N PHE A 79 13.03 -3.50 9.16
CA PHE A 79 12.50 -2.15 9.35
C PHE A 79 11.40 -2.14 10.41
N PHE A 80 10.49 -3.11 10.41
CA PHE A 80 9.37 -3.13 11.34
C PHE A 80 9.78 -3.54 12.77
N LYS A 81 10.87 -4.29 12.92
CA LYS A 81 11.43 -4.67 14.24
C LYS A 81 11.95 -3.48 15.05
N GLN A 82 12.15 -2.31 14.44
CA GLN A 82 12.59 -1.11 15.15
C GLN A 82 11.47 -0.45 15.98
N PHE A 83 10.21 -0.85 15.76
CA PHE A 83 9.06 -0.34 16.49
C PHE A 83 8.69 -1.28 17.65
N GLU A 84 7.91 -0.77 18.61
CA GLU A 84 7.29 -1.63 19.63
C GLU A 84 6.46 -2.74 18.97
N PRO A 85 6.44 -3.98 19.50
CA PRO A 85 5.83 -5.12 18.82
C PRO A 85 4.39 -4.92 18.34
N GLU A 86 3.58 -4.21 19.13
CA GLU A 86 2.19 -3.90 18.77
C GLU A 86 2.10 -2.96 17.55
N ILE A 87 2.99 -1.98 17.48
CA ILE A 87 3.05 -1.02 16.37
C ILE A 87 3.65 -1.70 15.13
N GLY A 88 4.73 -2.49 15.30
CA GLY A 88 5.37 -3.22 14.21
C GLY A 88 4.39 -4.15 13.48
N ILE A 89 3.61 -4.95 14.23
CA ILE A 89 2.60 -5.85 13.64
C ILE A 89 1.51 -5.07 12.89
N ARG A 90 1.06 -3.95 13.44
CA ARG A 90 0.07 -3.10 12.76
C ARG A 90 0.64 -2.54 11.46
N LEU A 91 1.87 -2.05 11.47
CA LEU A 91 2.56 -1.51 10.30
C LEU A 91 2.79 -2.57 9.21
N GLU A 92 3.11 -3.81 9.58
CA GLU A 92 3.24 -4.93 8.63
C GLU A 92 1.90 -5.35 8.01
N SER A 93 0.78 -5.03 8.65
CA SER A 93 -0.58 -5.45 8.22
C SER A 93 -1.29 -4.43 7.32
N ILE A 94 -0.66 -3.29 7.03
CA ILE A 94 -1.19 -2.20 6.20
C ILE A 94 -0.91 -2.47 4.72
#